data_AF-A0A6A4YWX3-F1
#
_entry.id   AF-A0A6A4YWX3-F1
#
_cell.length_a   1.000
_cell.length_b   1.000
_cell.length_c   1.000
_cell.angle_alpha   90.00
_cell.angle_beta   90.00
_cell.angle_gamma   90.00
#
_symmetry.space_group_name_H-M   'P 1'
#
loop_
_entity.id
_entity.type
_entity.pdbx_description
1 polymer ?
#
loop_
_entity_poly.entity_id
_entity_poly.type
_entity_poly.pdbx_seq_one_letter_code
_entity_poly.pdbx_strand_id
1 'polypeptide(L)'
;MQSIHGSGLTASGCRKRCDDLLAAFHKENIASLRASGTDEQYNEREQLLQDLSDMIASITDKKRAVKEEKGKKEEKRETDGHVIREAAMAAMARAGEAD
;
A
#
# COMPACT_ATOMS: atom_id res chain seq x y z
N MET A 1 3.72 -22.85 2.07
CA MET A 1 4.19 -21.95 3.14
C MET A 1 5.46 -22.56 3.73
N GLN A 2 6.57 -21.83 3.79
CA GLN A 2 7.78 -22.34 4.45
C GLN A 2 7.52 -22.46 5.95
N SER A 3 7.87 -23.61 6.53
CA SER A 3 7.73 -23.85 7.96
C SER A 3 8.75 -23.01 8.74
N ILE A 4 8.32 -22.33 9.78
CA ILE A 4 9.22 -21.57 10.66
C ILE A 4 9.78 -22.55 11.69
N HIS A 5 11.09 -22.79 11.67
CA HIS A 5 11.74 -23.79 12.53
C HIS A 5 12.26 -23.15 13.82
N GLY A 6 11.70 -23.56 14.97
CA GLY A 6 12.16 -23.17 16.31
C GLY A 6 10.98 -23.07 17.27
N SER A 7 11.06 -23.74 18.42
CA SER A 7 9.93 -23.92 19.37
C SER A 7 9.36 -22.61 19.94
N GLY A 8 10.07 -21.48 19.78
CA GLY A 8 9.63 -20.14 20.18
C GLY A 8 9.38 -19.18 19.01
N LEU A 9 9.51 -19.63 17.76
CA LEU A 9 9.35 -18.79 16.58
C LEU A 9 7.93 -18.92 16.03
N THR A 10 7.10 -17.95 16.36
CA THR A 10 5.75 -17.80 15.82
C THR A 10 5.75 -16.72 14.74
N ALA A 11 4.86 -16.85 13.74
CA ALA A 11 4.71 -15.81 12.71
C ALA A 11 4.36 -14.44 13.32
N SER A 12 3.59 -14.41 14.41
CA SER A 12 3.28 -13.19 15.17
C SER A 12 4.51 -12.64 15.90
N GLY A 13 5.33 -13.50 16.52
CA GLY A 13 6.57 -13.11 17.18
C GLY A 13 7.58 -12.51 16.21
N CYS A 14 7.75 -13.12 15.04
CA CYS A 14 8.65 -12.61 14.00
C CYS A 14 8.20 -11.24 13.48
N ARG A 15 6.89 -11.06 13.25
CA ARG A 15 6.33 -9.75 12.85
C ARG A 15 6.59 -8.68 13.90
N LYS A 16 6.21 -8.94 15.15
CA LYS A 16 6.41 -8.00 16.25
C LYS A 16 7.88 -7.59 16.40
N ARG A 17 8.80 -8.56 16.30
CA ARG A 17 10.24 -8.27 16.35
C ARG A 17 10.71 -7.40 15.18
N CYS A 18 10.18 -7.60 13.97
CA CYS A 18 10.47 -6.71 12.84
C CYS A 18 9.95 -5.30 13.09
N ASP A 19 8.71 -5.16 13.59
CA ASP A 19 8.10 -3.87 13.89
C ASP A 19 8.89 -3.12 14.97
N ASP A 20 9.29 -3.80 16.04
CA ASP A 20 10.10 -3.24 17.12
C ASP A 20 11.48 -2.76 16.61
N LEU A 21 12.13 -3.55 15.74
CA LEU A 21 13.42 -3.20 15.13
C LEU A 21 13.31 -1.99 14.20
N LEU A 22 12.27 -1.93 13.36
CA LEU A 22 12.03 -0.79 12.49
C LEU A 22 11.69 0.47 13.29
N ALA A 23 10.86 0.36 14.33
CA ALA A 23 10.51 1.49 15.20
C ALA A 23 11.75 2.07 15.90
N ALA A 24 12.64 1.21 16.43
CA ALA A 24 13.90 1.64 17.00
C ALA A 24 14.79 2.32 15.95
N PHE A 25 14.94 1.72 14.75
CA PHE A 25 15.72 2.29 13.66
C PHE A 25 15.23 3.67 13.24
N HIS A 26 13.92 3.86 13.07
CA HIS A 26 13.37 5.17 12.69
C HIS A 26 13.62 6.22 13.78
N LYS A 27 13.49 5.85 15.05
CA LYS A 27 13.75 6.74 16.19
C LYS A 27 15.23 7.13 16.28
N GLU A 28 16.13 6.16 16.10
CA GLU A 28 17.58 6.37 16.07
C GLU A 28 18.00 7.21 14.85
N ASN A 29 17.44 6.94 13.67
CA ASN A 29 17.69 7.72 12.45
C ASN A 29 17.26 9.20 12.63
N ILE A 30 16.10 9.46 13.22
CA ILE A 30 15.66 10.84 13.56
C ILE A 30 16.61 11.51 14.56
N ALA A 31 17.14 10.77 15.53
CA ALA A 31 18.10 11.30 16.49
C ALA A 31 19.46 11.60 15.84
N SER A 32 19.95 10.72 14.97
CA SER A 32 21.18 10.88 14.19
C SER A 32 21.09 12.05 13.21
N LEU A 33 20.00 12.19 12.45
CA LEU A 33 19.73 13.32 11.56
C LEU A 33 19.69 14.67 12.30
N ARG A 34 19.32 14.67 13.58
CA ARG A 34 19.34 15.86 14.43
C ARG A 34 20.73 16.18 15.00
N ALA A 35 21.63 15.19 15.01
CA ALA A 35 22.90 15.25 15.73
C ALA A 35 24.16 15.34 14.87
N SER A 36 24.14 14.98 13.58
CA SER A 36 25.38 14.96 12.77
C SER A 36 25.13 15.44 11.33
N GLY A 37 26.04 16.14 10.65
CA GLY A 37 27.44 16.39 11.00
C GLY A 37 28.30 15.12 10.94
N THR A 38 28.18 14.37 9.83
CA THR A 38 29.08 13.32 9.33
C THR A 38 29.70 12.33 10.33
N ASP A 39 29.28 11.06 10.26
CA ASP A 39 30.20 9.93 10.29
C ASP A 39 29.53 8.71 9.64
N GLU A 40 30.04 8.29 8.48
CA GLU A 40 29.62 7.11 7.73
C GLU A 40 30.30 5.86 8.31
N GLN A 41 29.62 5.19 9.23
CA GLN A 41 29.84 3.77 9.49
C GLN A 41 28.50 3.06 9.41
N TYR A 42 28.14 2.66 8.19
CA TYR A 42 26.98 1.82 7.95
C TYR A 42 27.22 0.44 8.56
N ASN A 43 26.68 0.23 9.75
CA ASN A 43 26.59 -1.11 10.30
C ASN A 43 25.63 -1.90 9.41
N GLU A 44 26.01 -3.09 8.95
CA GLU A 44 25.21 -3.96 8.06
C GLU A 44 23.73 -4.08 8.52
N ARG A 45 23.51 -4.08 9.84
CA ARG A 45 22.17 -4.04 10.45
C ARG A 45 21.34 -2.83 10.02
N GLU A 46 21.92 -1.64 9.98
CA GLU A 46 21.21 -0.42 9.55
C GLU A 46 20.88 -0.47 8.06
N GLN A 47 21.80 -0.96 7.22
CA GLN A 47 21.52 -1.16 5.80
C GLN A 47 20.36 -2.13 5.58
N LEU A 48 20.38 -3.29 6.26
CA LEU A 48 19.31 -4.28 6.17
C LEU A 48 17.97 -3.73 6.66
N LEU A 49 17.96 -2.88 7.69
CA LEU A 49 16.75 -2.23 8.19
C LEU A 49 16.23 -1.15 7.24
N GLN A 50 17.12 -0.40 6.58
CA GLN A 50 16.75 0.54 5.53
C GLN A 50 16.16 -0.19 4.32
N ASP A 51 16.83 -1.23 3.82
CA ASP A 51 16.35 -2.04 2.69
C ASP A 51 14.98 -2.67 2.99
N LEU A 52 14.79 -3.16 4.22
CA LEU A 52 13.49 -3.67 4.69
C LEU A 52 12.42 -2.58 4.69
N SER A 53 12.74 -1.39 5.20
CA SER A 53 11.84 -0.24 5.23
C SER A 53 11.39 0.15 3.82
N ASP A 54 12.34 0.25 2.89
CA ASP A 54 12.08 0.61 1.49
C ASP A 54 11.24 -0.44 0.78
N MET A 55 11.49 -1.72 1.06
CA MET A 55 10.70 -2.83 0.54
C MET A 55 9.25 -2.78 1.03
N ILE A 56 9.04 -2.50 2.33
CA ILE A 56 7.70 -2.35 2.92
C ILE A 56 6.95 -1.16 2.30
N ALA A 57 7.64 -0.03 2.11
CA ALA A 57 7.08 1.15 1.45
C ALA A 57 6.64 0.83 0.01
N SER A 58 7.52 0.19 -0.77
CA SER A 58 7.25 -0.24 -2.15
C SER A 58 6.03 -1.18 -2.24
N ILE A 59 5.91 -2.14 -1.33
CA ILE A 59 4.75 -3.04 -1.26
C ILE A 59 3.47 -2.25 -0.94
N THR A 60 3.55 -1.32 0.00
CA THR A 60 2.40 -0.51 0.42
C THR A 60 1.91 0.38 -0.72
N ASP A 61 2.83 1.02 -1.44
CA ASP A 61 2.52 1.85 -2.60
C ASP A 61 1.90 1.03 -3.74
N LYS A 62 2.45 -0.17 -4.03
CA LYS A 62 1.85 -1.09 -5.01
C LYS A 62 0.43 -1.49 -4.61
N LYS A 63 0.19 -1.80 -3.33
CA LYS A 63 -1.16 -2.14 -2.85
C LYS A 63 -2.13 -0.96 -2.96
N ARG A 64 -1.67 0.27 -2.68
CA ARG A 64 -2.46 1.49 -2.87
C ARG A 64 -2.82 1.68 -4.34
N ALA A 65 -1.83 1.61 -5.24
CA ALA A 65 -2.04 1.76 -6.67
C ALA A 65 -3.05 0.74 -7.24
N VAL A 66 -2.96 -0.53 -6.82
CA VAL A 66 -3.93 -1.57 -7.22
C VAL A 66 -5.34 -1.25 -6.72
N LYS A 67 -5.47 -0.76 -5.49
CA LYS A 67 -6.77 -0.37 -4.92
C LYS A 67 -7.37 0.83 -5.67
N GLU A 68 -6.55 1.83 -5.98
CA GLU A 68 -6.96 3.03 -6.73
C GLU A 68 -7.40 2.66 -8.16
N GLU A 69 -6.63 1.83 -8.86
CA GLU A 69 -7.00 1.36 -10.21
C GLU A 69 -8.28 0.54 -10.21
N LYS A 70 -8.51 -0.27 -9.16
CA LYS A 70 -9.78 -0.98 -8.99
C LYS A 70 -10.93 0.01 -8.77
N GLY A 71 -10.74 1.03 -7.93
CA GLY A 71 -11.74 2.07 -7.67
C GLY A 71 -12.12 2.84 -8.94
N LYS A 72 -11.14 3.29 -9.73
CA LYS A 72 -11.39 3.98 -11.01
C LYS A 72 -12.18 3.13 -12.00
N LYS A 73 -11.90 1.82 -12.06
CA LYS A 73 -12.66 0.90 -12.93
C LYS A 73 -14.10 0.74 -12.50
N GLU A 74 -14.35 0.72 -11.20
CA GLU A 74 -15.69 0.61 -10.62
C GLU A 74 -16.50 1.89 -10.88
N GLU A 75 -15.91 3.06 -10.62
CA GLU A 75 -16.49 4.37 -10.90
C GLU A 75 -16.82 4.55 -12.39
N LYS A 76 -15.91 4.14 -13.29
CA LYS A 76 -16.16 4.18 -14.73
C LYS A 76 -17.34 3.29 -15.12
N ARG A 77 -17.41 2.08 -14.56
CA ARG A 77 -18.51 1.14 -14.84
C ARG A 77 -19.87 1.70 -14.38
N GLU A 78 -19.91 2.37 -13.23
CA GLU A 78 -21.12 3.03 -12.74
C GLU A 78 -21.54 4.19 -13.64
N THR A 79 -20.57 5.02 -14.04
CA THR A 79 -20.79 6.17 -14.94
C THR A 79 -21.30 5.70 -16.30
N ASP A 80 -20.63 4.73 -16.93
CA ASP A 80 -21.06 4.16 -18.21
C ASP A 80 -22.47 3.57 -18.10
N GLY A 81 -22.78 2.89 -16.99
CA GLY A 81 -24.11 2.35 -16.71
C GLY A 81 -25.18 3.43 -16.57
N HIS A 82 -24.85 4.59 -15.96
CA HIS A 82 -25.76 5.72 -15.86
C HIS A 82 -26.08 6.29 -17.26
N VAL A 83 -25.05 6.54 -18.06
CA VAL A 83 -25.18 7.10 -19.42
C VAL A 83 -26.07 6.20 -20.30
N ILE A 84 -25.89 4.88 -20.24
CA ILE A 84 -26.71 3.94 -21.02
C ILE A 84 -28.19 4.00 -20.60
N ARG A 85 -28.47 4.03 -19.29
CA ARG A 85 -29.85 4.12 -18.79
C ARG A 85 -30.52 5.43 -19.21
N GLU A 86 -29.79 6.54 -19.10
CA GLU A 86 -30.29 7.86 -19.50
C GLU A 86 -30.59 7.92 -21.01
N ALA A 87 -29.68 7.39 -21.85
CA ALA A 87 -29.88 7.31 -23.29
C ALA A 87 -31.11 6.45 -23.67
N ALA A 88 -31.30 5.31 -22.99
CA ALA A 88 -32.46 4.43 -23.22
C ALA A 88 -33.77 5.11 -22.81
N MET A 89 -33.81 5.79 -21.66
CA MET A 89 -34.98 6.56 -21.21
C MET A 89 -35.32 7.67 -22.20
N ALA A 90 -34.32 8.41 -22.68
CA ALA A 90 -34.51 9.47 -23.66
C ALA A 90 -35.02 8.92 -25.01
N ALA A 91 -34.58 7.73 -25.43
CA ALA A 91 -35.09 7.08 -26.64
C ALA A 91 -36.54 6.63 -26.48
N MET A 92 -36.91 6.08 -25.31
CA MET A 92 -38.28 5.68 -24.99
C MET A 92 -39.24 6.87 -24.92
N ALA A 93 -38.81 7.99 -24.32
CA ALA A 93 -39.60 9.22 -24.30
C ALA A 93 -39.88 9.74 -25.72
N ARG A 94 -38.86 9.80 -26.57
CA ARG A 94 -39.02 10.20 -27.98
C ARG A 94 -39.89 9.25 -28.80
N ALA A 95 -39.90 7.96 -28.47
CA ALA A 95 -40.75 6.98 -29.12
C ALA A 95 -42.22 7.05 -28.64
N GLY A 96 -42.46 7.51 -27.41
CA GLY A 96 -43.80 7.70 -26.85
C GLY A 96 -44.48 9.01 -27.22
N GLU A 97 -43.76 10.00 -27.75
CA GLU A 97 -44.31 11.28 -28.24
C GLU A 97 -44.69 11.26 -29.73
N ALA A 98 -44.48 10.13 -30.43
CA ALA A 98 -44.70 9.98 -31.87
C ALA A 98 -46.03 9.26 -32.25
N ASP A 99 -46.97 9.14 -31.31
CA ASP A 99 -48.31 8.56 -31.47
C ASP A 99 -49.38 9.58 -31.00
#